data_AF-A0A444RLZ0-F1
#
_entry.id   AF-A0A444RLZ0-F1
#
_cell.length_a   1.000
_cell.length_b   1.000
_cell.length_c   1.000
_cell.angle_alpha   90.00
_cell.angle_beta   90.00
_cell.angle_gamma   90.00
#
_symmetry.space_group_name_H-M   'P 1'
#
loop_
_entity.id
_entity.type
_entity.pdbx_description
1 polymer ?
#
loop_
_entity_poly.entity_id
_entity_poly.type
_entity_poly.pdbx_seq_one_letter_code
_entity_poly.pdbx_strand_id
1 'polypeptide(L)'
;MIRIDPRTGKRMGSDFHSLASRPANGGAVEAPVIVYRNGYYFLWVSFDSCCKGAASTYRIMVGRSKSITGPYVDKAGKQMMQGGGTQMMSSHGTTHGPGHNAVLADGDGDVLLYHYYRNDGVAQIGINRLRYTNGWPVVF
;
A
#
# COMPACT_ATOMS: atom_id res chain seq x y z
N MET A 1 1.67 -12.40 7.00
CA MET A 1 0.27 -12.37 7.47
C MET A 1 0.02 -13.60 8.31
N ILE A 2 -0.52 -13.40 9.51
CA ILE A 2 -0.94 -14.46 10.43
C ILE A 2 -2.43 -14.31 10.70
N ARG A 3 -3.09 -15.41 11.03
CA ARG A 3 -4.47 -15.37 11.51
C ARG A 3 -4.50 -14.93 12.96
N ILE A 4 -5.49 -14.12 13.32
CA ILE A 4 -5.76 -13.71 14.70
C ILE A 4 -7.11 -14.25 15.14
N ASP A 5 -7.24 -14.55 16.42
CA ASP A 5 -8.51 -14.84 17.06
C ASP A 5 -9.30 -13.54 17.24
N PRO A 6 -10.49 -13.41 16.63
CA PRO A 6 -11.28 -12.19 16.73
C PRO A 6 -11.78 -11.89 18.15
N ARG A 7 -11.79 -12.88 19.07
CA ARG A 7 -12.20 -12.67 20.46
C ARG A 7 -11.09 -12.14 21.34
N THR A 8 -9.84 -12.50 21.04
CA THR A 8 -8.69 -12.24 21.93
C THR A 8 -7.63 -11.33 21.32
N GLY A 9 -7.65 -11.12 20.00
CA GLY A 9 -6.61 -10.40 19.26
C GLY A 9 -5.27 -11.15 19.17
N LYS A 10 -5.16 -12.35 19.77
CA LYS A 10 -3.93 -13.14 19.79
C LYS A 10 -3.80 -13.96 18.50
N ARG A 11 -2.57 -14.38 18.19
CA ARG A 11 -2.30 -15.28 17.06
C ARG A 11 -3.09 -16.57 17.19
N MET A 12 -3.68 -17.00 16.07
CA MET A 12 -4.37 -18.28 15.92
C MET A 12 -3.61 -19.14 14.91
N GLY A 13 -3.26 -20.37 15.30
CA GLY A 13 -2.51 -21.30 14.45
C GLY A 13 -1.04 -20.91 14.22
N SER A 14 -0.33 -21.77 13.49
CA SER A 14 1.09 -21.60 13.15
C SER A 14 1.33 -21.06 11.74
N ASP A 15 0.28 -20.96 10.91
CA ASP A 15 0.41 -20.51 9.53
C ASP A 15 0.96 -19.07 9.44
N PHE A 16 1.78 -18.86 8.42
CA PHE A 16 2.36 -17.56 8.08
C PHE A 16 2.43 -17.42 6.57
N HIS A 17 1.82 -16.36 6.04
CA HIS A 17 1.80 -16.07 4.61
C HIS A 17 2.61 -14.83 4.28
N SER A 18 3.62 -14.97 3.42
CA SER A 18 4.27 -13.83 2.76
C SER A 18 3.40 -13.35 1.60
N LEU A 19 3.11 -12.05 1.53
CA LEU A 19 2.15 -11.50 0.57
C LEU A 19 2.79 -10.59 -0.50
N ALA A 20 3.92 -9.96 -0.16
CA ALA A 20 4.70 -9.13 -1.07
C ALA A 20 6.20 -9.27 -0.73
N SER A 21 7.03 -9.13 -1.76
CA SER A 21 8.48 -9.10 -1.65
C SER A 21 9.06 -8.29 -2.80
N ARG A 22 10.24 -7.70 -2.61
CA ARG A 22 10.90 -6.89 -3.63
C ARG A 22 12.36 -7.33 -3.84
N PRO A 23 12.56 -8.55 -4.39
CA PRO A 23 13.87 -9.21 -4.39
C PRO A 23 14.94 -8.43 -5.16
N ALA A 24 14.58 -7.76 -6.25
CA ALA A 24 15.53 -7.03 -7.10
C ALA A 24 15.96 -5.65 -6.55
N ASN A 25 15.40 -5.20 -5.42
CA ASN A 25 15.64 -3.85 -4.88
C ASN A 25 15.97 -3.89 -3.39
N GLY A 26 16.79 -4.86 -2.97
CA GLY A 26 17.23 -5.01 -1.58
C GLY A 26 16.08 -5.26 -0.59
N GLY A 27 14.92 -5.74 -1.06
CA GLY A 27 13.75 -5.97 -0.22
C GLY A 27 13.03 -4.70 0.24
N ALA A 28 13.26 -3.55 -0.42
CA ALA A 28 12.65 -2.27 -0.04
C ALA A 28 11.13 -2.24 -0.30
N VAL A 29 10.37 -2.87 0.59
CA VAL A 29 8.90 -2.92 0.67
C VAL A 29 8.49 -2.95 2.14
N GLU A 30 7.56 -2.09 2.54
CA GLU A 30 7.06 -2.03 3.91
C GLU A 30 5.65 -1.41 4.01
N ALA A 31 5.18 -1.15 5.24
CA ALA A 31 3.90 -0.52 5.58
C ALA A 31 2.67 -1.15 4.88
N PRO A 32 2.44 -2.47 5.05
CA PRO A 32 1.32 -3.13 4.41
C PRO A 32 -0.03 -2.72 5.03
N VAL A 33 -1.00 -2.37 4.19
CA VAL A 33 -2.42 -2.30 4.58
C VAL A 33 -3.28 -3.07 3.59
N ILE A 34 -4.25 -3.84 4.10
CA ILE A 34 -5.19 -4.60 3.27
C ILE A 34 -6.59 -4.03 3.46
N VAL A 35 -7.27 -3.72 2.36
CA VAL A 35 -8.69 -3.33 2.35
C VAL A 35 -9.48 -4.20 1.38
N TYR A 36 -10.69 -4.59 1.78
CA TYR A 36 -11.60 -5.33 0.90
C TYR A 36 -12.60 -4.38 0.24
N ARG A 37 -12.61 -4.33 -1.09
CA ARG A 37 -13.51 -3.51 -1.91
C ARG A 37 -13.87 -4.23 -3.19
N ASN A 38 -15.12 -4.12 -3.63
CA ASN A 38 -15.56 -4.56 -4.96
C ASN A 38 -15.13 -5.99 -5.33
N GLY A 39 -15.18 -6.93 -4.37
CA GLY A 39 -14.83 -8.33 -4.59
C GLY A 39 -13.34 -8.68 -4.50
N TYR A 40 -12.47 -7.73 -4.15
CA TYR A 40 -11.03 -7.92 -4.07
C TYR A 40 -10.47 -7.45 -2.73
N TYR A 41 -9.45 -8.16 -2.25
CA TYR A 41 -8.51 -7.65 -1.26
C TYR A 41 -7.44 -6.86 -1.99
N PHE A 42 -7.26 -5.58 -1.66
CA PHE A 42 -6.18 -4.74 -2.13
C PHE A 42 -5.09 -4.70 -1.07
N LEU A 43 -3.89 -5.18 -1.41
CA LEU A 43 -2.68 -5.02 -0.60
C LEU A 43 -1.96 -3.78 -1.09
N TRP A 44 -1.93 -2.77 -0.23
CA TRP A 44 -1.14 -1.57 -0.39
C TRP A 44 0.16 -1.73 0.37
N VAL A 45 1.25 -1.26 -0.22
CA VAL A 45 2.59 -1.25 0.38
C VAL A 45 3.31 0.02 -0.08
N SER A 46 4.40 0.36 0.59
CA SER A 46 5.31 1.39 0.13
C SER A 46 6.63 0.77 -0.32
N PHE A 47 7.11 1.19 -1.50
CA PHE A 47 8.42 0.79 -2.01
C PHE A 47 9.46 1.87 -1.76
N ASP A 48 10.72 1.46 -1.75
CA ASP A 48 11.90 2.33 -1.68
C ASP A 48 12.04 3.04 -0.32
N SER A 49 12.71 4.20 -0.21
CA SER A 49 13.14 4.74 1.09
C SER A 49 12.31 5.92 1.60
N CYS A 50 11.76 5.77 2.81
CA CYS A 50 11.19 6.88 3.59
C CYS A 50 12.29 7.70 4.29
N CYS A 51 11.86 8.76 5.00
CA CYS A 51 12.59 9.30 6.14
C CYS A 51 13.92 10.01 5.79
N LYS A 52 14.00 10.59 4.59
CA LYS A 52 15.14 11.36 4.08
C LYS A 52 14.74 12.78 3.67
N GLY A 53 13.65 13.30 4.23
CA GLY A 53 13.09 14.59 3.85
C GLY A 53 12.76 14.63 2.36
N ALA A 54 13.13 15.73 1.68
CA ALA A 54 12.93 15.88 0.25
C ALA A 54 13.67 14.83 -0.61
N ALA A 55 14.67 14.13 -0.06
CA ALA A 55 15.40 13.07 -0.78
C ALA A 55 14.74 11.68 -0.66
N SER A 56 13.57 11.57 -0.03
CA SER A 56 12.83 10.31 0.03
C SER A 56 12.32 9.86 -1.33
N THR A 57 12.60 8.61 -1.68
CA THR A 57 12.19 7.95 -2.93
C THR A 57 10.96 7.07 -2.76
N TYR A 58 10.35 7.13 -1.59
CA TYR A 58 9.18 6.36 -1.21
C TYR A 58 8.01 6.55 -2.19
N ARG A 59 7.28 5.48 -2.45
CA ARG A 59 6.12 5.50 -3.34
C ARG A 59 5.09 4.45 -2.95
N ILE A 60 3.83 4.79 -3.15
CA ILE A 60 2.67 3.96 -2.82
C ILE A 60 2.39 2.99 -3.97
N MET A 61 2.30 1.72 -3.65
CA MET A 61 2.06 0.62 -4.59
C MET A 61 0.86 -0.21 -4.16
N VAL A 62 0.13 -0.77 -5.12
CA VAL A 62 -1.01 -1.65 -4.85
C VAL A 62 -1.02 -2.89 -5.74
N GLY A 63 -1.39 -4.02 -5.16
CA GLY A 63 -1.85 -5.20 -5.89
C GLY A 63 -3.15 -5.71 -5.29
N ARG A 64 -3.82 -6.65 -5.96
CA ARG A 64 -5.09 -7.22 -5.48
C ARG A 64 -5.15 -8.73 -5.61
N SER A 65 -5.99 -9.35 -4.81
CA SER A 65 -6.30 -10.77 -4.85
C SER A 65 -7.78 -11.03 -4.56
N LYS A 66 -8.30 -12.16 -5.02
CA LYS A 66 -9.62 -12.67 -4.58
C LYS A 66 -9.53 -13.42 -3.24
N SER A 67 -8.34 -13.80 -2.80
CA SER A 67 -8.08 -14.44 -1.51
C SER A 67 -7.27 -13.53 -0.60
N ILE A 68 -7.62 -13.45 0.67
CA ILE A 68 -6.89 -12.61 1.64
C ILE A 68 -5.43 -13.05 1.81
N THR A 69 -5.12 -14.33 1.60
CA THR A 69 -3.76 -14.89 1.64
C THR A 69 -3.02 -14.82 0.30
N GLY A 70 -3.63 -14.23 -0.72
CA GLY A 70 -3.04 -14.09 -2.05
C GLY A 70 -3.26 -15.29 -2.97
N PRO A 71 -2.53 -15.37 -4.10
CA PRO A 71 -1.48 -14.43 -4.51
C PRO A 71 -2.05 -13.04 -4.83
N TYR A 72 -1.32 -12.00 -4.45
CA TYR A 72 -1.60 -10.62 -4.86
C TYR A 72 -0.86 -10.31 -6.15
N VAL A 73 -1.55 -9.71 -7.12
CA VAL A 73 -0.99 -9.32 -8.42
C VAL A 73 -1.29 -7.86 -8.70
N ASP A 74 -0.41 -7.20 -9.44
CA ASP A 74 -0.66 -5.86 -9.94
C ASP A 74 -1.53 -5.84 -11.22
N LYS A 75 -1.82 -4.65 -11.73
CA LYS A 75 -2.67 -4.46 -12.92
C LYS A 75 -2.11 -5.10 -14.19
N ALA A 76 -0.79 -5.29 -14.27
CA ALA A 76 -0.12 -5.98 -15.38
C ALA A 76 -0.03 -7.50 -15.15
N GLY A 77 -0.53 -8.01 -14.02
CA GLY A 77 -0.53 -9.42 -13.67
C GLY A 77 0.77 -9.89 -12.99
N LYS A 78 1.70 -8.99 -12.66
CA LYS A 78 2.94 -9.37 -11.97
C LYS A 78 2.65 -9.63 -10.50
N GLN A 79 3.13 -10.75 -9.98
CA GLN A 79 2.94 -11.11 -8.57
C GLN A 79 3.68 -10.15 -7.64
N MET A 80 3.04 -9.73 -6.55
CA MET A 80 3.66 -8.88 -5.54
C MET A 80 4.81 -9.58 -4.80
N MET A 81 4.84 -10.91 -4.78
CA MET A 81 5.98 -11.69 -4.28
C MET A 81 7.23 -11.59 -5.18
N GLN A 82 7.09 -11.06 -6.39
CA GLN A 82 8.17 -10.88 -7.37
C GLN A 82 8.45 -9.39 -7.64
N GLY A 83 8.09 -8.51 -6.71
CA GLY A 83 8.19 -7.06 -6.88
C GLY A 83 7.18 -6.50 -7.87
N GLY A 84 6.01 -7.12 -7.99
CA GLY A 84 4.83 -6.52 -8.62
C GLY A 84 4.20 -5.45 -7.76
N GLY A 85 3.52 -4.51 -8.39
CA GLY A 85 2.80 -3.41 -7.75
C GLY A 85 2.42 -2.35 -8.78
N THR A 86 1.15 -1.95 -8.80
CA THR A 86 0.70 -0.78 -9.57
C THR A 86 1.02 0.46 -8.75
N GLN A 87 1.83 1.36 -9.29
CA GLN A 87 2.18 2.60 -8.61
C GLN A 87 0.96 3.52 -8.57
N MET A 88 0.58 3.93 -7.37
CA MET A 88 -0.56 4.82 -7.14
C MET A 88 -0.12 6.26 -6.92
N MET A 89 1.03 6.47 -6.28
CA MET A 89 1.62 7.79 -6.07
C MET A 89 3.12 7.68 -5.89
N SER A 90 3.86 8.64 -6.46
CA SER A 90 5.28 8.87 -6.23
C SER A 90 5.52 10.35 -5.98
N SER A 91 6.76 10.75 -5.70
CA SER A 91 7.10 12.17 -5.59
C SER A 91 6.64 12.96 -6.82
N HIS A 92 6.07 14.14 -6.59
CA HIS A 92 5.60 15.07 -7.61
C HIS A 92 5.47 16.48 -7.02
N GLY A 93 5.80 17.52 -7.79
CA GLY A 93 5.76 18.90 -7.31
C GLY A 93 6.57 19.07 -6.00
N THR A 94 5.90 19.50 -4.94
CA THR A 94 6.49 19.70 -3.60
C THR A 94 6.26 18.53 -2.64
N THR A 95 5.73 17.41 -3.15
CA THR A 95 5.45 16.19 -2.39
C THR A 95 6.55 15.18 -2.65
N HIS A 96 7.37 14.90 -1.63
CA HIS A 96 8.47 13.95 -1.71
C HIS A 96 8.22 12.72 -0.85
N GLY A 97 8.48 11.54 -1.42
CA GLY A 97 8.37 10.28 -0.71
C GLY A 97 7.00 9.97 -0.10
N PRO A 98 5.87 10.12 -0.82
CA PRO A 98 4.57 9.75 -0.27
C PRO A 98 4.52 8.24 0.02
N GLY A 99 4.08 7.86 1.21
CA GLY A 99 3.96 6.46 1.59
C GLY A 99 3.47 6.23 3.01
N HIS A 100 3.63 4.98 3.47
CA HIS A 100 3.02 4.44 4.69
C HIS A 100 1.54 4.84 4.76
N ASN A 101 0.80 4.45 3.73
CA ASN A 101 -0.58 4.89 3.57
C ASN A 101 -1.54 4.02 4.39
N ALA A 102 -2.70 4.61 4.71
CA ALA A 102 -3.92 3.91 5.08
C ALA A 102 -4.99 4.18 4.03
N VAL A 103 -5.95 3.27 3.93
CA VAL A 103 -7.18 3.48 3.15
C VAL A 103 -8.36 3.35 4.10
N LEU A 104 -9.18 4.40 4.15
CA LEU A 104 -10.31 4.52 5.06
C LEU A 104 -11.58 4.70 4.24
N ALA A 105 -12.67 4.06 4.65
CA ALA A 105 -13.99 4.41 4.12
C ALA A 105 -14.46 5.71 4.79
N ASP A 106 -14.95 6.63 3.99
CA ASP A 106 -15.63 7.85 4.42
C ASP A 106 -17.07 7.86 3.86
N GLY A 107 -17.91 8.78 4.35
CA GLY A 107 -19.33 8.85 4.01
C GLY A 107 -19.62 9.04 2.51
N ASP A 108 -18.68 9.60 1.75
CA ASP A 108 -18.82 9.88 0.32
C ASP A 108 -17.79 9.16 -0.58
N GLY A 109 -16.98 8.26 -0.02
CA GLY A 109 -15.99 7.48 -0.76
C GLY A 109 -14.83 7.00 0.10
N ASP A 110 -13.92 6.22 -0.48
CA ASP A 110 -12.68 5.88 0.22
C ASP A 110 -11.70 7.06 0.14
N VAL A 111 -10.88 7.24 1.17
CA VAL A 111 -9.77 8.19 1.20
C VAL A 111 -8.43 7.47 1.36
N LEU A 112 -7.42 7.99 0.68
CA LEU A 112 -6.02 7.62 0.84
C LEU A 112 -5.35 8.62 1.79
N LEU A 113 -4.98 8.16 2.98
CA LEU A 113 -4.21 8.91 3.96
C LEU A 113 -2.75 8.47 3.89
N TYR A 114 -1.80 9.40 3.84
CA TYR A 114 -0.37 9.06 3.77
C TYR A 114 0.49 10.19 4.34
N HIS A 115 1.75 9.89 4.70
CA HIS A 115 2.72 10.94 4.98
C HIS A 115 3.55 11.26 3.74
N TYR A 116 4.07 12.48 3.68
CA TYR A 116 5.06 12.91 2.69
C TYR A 116 5.97 14.00 3.28
N TYR A 117 7.00 14.39 2.53
CA TYR A 117 7.92 15.47 2.90
C TYR A 117 7.79 16.65 1.94
N ARG A 118 7.79 17.87 2.48
CA ARG A 118 7.91 19.12 1.71
C ARG A 118 9.34 19.33 1.19
N ASN A 119 9.55 20.37 0.38
CA ASN A 119 10.87 20.77 -0.14
C ASN A 119 11.90 21.06 0.98
N ASP A 120 11.45 21.56 2.12
CA ASP A 120 12.27 21.82 3.31
C ASP A 120 12.49 20.57 4.18
N GLY A 121 11.98 19.41 3.76
CA GLY A 121 12.12 18.14 4.47
C GLY A 121 11.17 17.98 5.66
N VAL A 122 10.24 18.91 5.89
CA VAL A 122 9.23 18.77 6.96
C VAL A 122 8.18 17.74 6.55
N ALA A 123 7.91 16.78 7.44
CA ALA A 123 6.86 15.77 7.24
C ALA A 123 5.46 16.41 7.33
N GLN A 124 4.55 15.95 6.48
CA GLN A 124 3.16 16.38 6.38
C GLN A 124 2.25 15.19 6.17
N ILE A 125 0.95 15.38 6.41
CA ILE A 125 -0.10 14.42 6.05
C ILE A 125 -0.77 14.86 4.75
N GLY A 126 -0.89 13.92 3.82
CA GLY A 126 -1.69 14.05 2.61
C GLY A 126 -2.98 13.23 2.71
N ILE A 127 -4.06 13.77 2.16
CA ILE A 127 -5.35 13.09 2.05
C ILE A 127 -5.85 13.29 0.62
N ASN A 128 -6.10 12.19 -0.07
CA ASN A 128 -6.71 12.20 -1.40
C ASN A 128 -7.95 11.32 -1.42
N ARG A 129 -8.85 11.60 -2.35
CA ARG A 129 -10.00 10.73 -2.58
C ARG A 129 -9.57 9.54 -3.43
N LEU A 130 -10.24 8.42 -3.20
CA LEU A 130 -10.10 7.20 -3.99
C LEU A 130 -11.42 6.90 -4.68
N ARG A 131 -11.32 6.53 -5.95
CA ARG A 131 -12.42 5.90 -6.70
C ARG A 131 -11.92 4.63 -7.36
N TYR A 132 -12.84 3.74 -7.71
CA TYR A 132 -12.51 2.48 -8.36
C TYR A 132 -12.99 2.50 -9.81
N THR A 133 -12.05 2.41 -10.75
CA THR A 133 -12.33 2.38 -12.19
C THR A 133 -11.78 1.10 -12.79
N ASN A 134 -12.61 0.37 -13.52
CA ASN A 134 -12.26 -0.95 -14.09
C ASN A 134 -11.67 -1.91 -13.04
N GLY A 135 -12.21 -1.83 -11.82
CA GLY A 135 -11.80 -2.65 -10.68
C GLY A 135 -10.49 -2.26 -10.00
N TRP A 136 -9.85 -1.15 -10.38
CA TRP A 136 -8.61 -0.66 -9.75
C TRP A 136 -8.81 0.68 -9.08
N PRO A 137 -8.15 0.95 -7.94
CA PRO A 137 -8.18 2.27 -7.32
C PRO A 137 -7.54 3.30 -8.25
N VAL A 138 -8.03 4.53 -8.16
CA VAL A 138 -7.51 5.73 -8.80
C VAL A 138 -7.50 6.81 -7.74
N VAL A 139 -6.33 7.42 -7.52
CA VAL A 139 -6.15 8.58 -6.62
C VAL A 139 -6.48 9.84 -7.40
N PHE A 140 -7.24 10.76 -6.81
CA PHE A 140 -7.58 12.06 -7.40
C PHE A 140 -7.69 13.17 -6.35
#